data_AF-B8Y3I8-F1
#
_entry.id   AF-B8Y3I8-F1
#
_cell.length_a   1.000
_cell.length_b   1.000
_cell.length_c   1.000
_cell.angle_alpha   90.00
_cell.angle_beta   90.00
_cell.angle_gamma   90.00
#
_symmetry.space_group_name_H-M   'P 1'
#
loop_
_entity.id
_entity.type
_entity.pdbx_description
1 polymer ?
#
loop_
_entity_poly.entity_id
_entity_poly.type
_entity_poly.pdbx_seq_one_letter_code
_entity_poly.pdbx_strand_id
1 'polypeptide(L)' 'ISWMPYVSIACVISYVIGHALGPSPIPALLVTEIFLQSSRPAAYMVAGTVHWLSNFTVGLVFPFI' A
#
# COMPACT_ATOMS: atom_id res chain seq x y z
N ILE A 1 26.32 -0.03 18.89
CA ILE A 1 26.61 0.92 17.81
C ILE A 1 25.62 2.09 17.93
N SER A 2 26.07 3.27 18.37
CA SER A 2 25.20 4.39 18.74
C SER A 2 24.55 5.13 17.56
N TRP A 3 25.09 4.99 16.34
CA TRP A 3 24.60 5.69 15.16
C TRP A 3 23.47 4.96 14.40
N MET A 4 23.33 3.64 14.58
CA MET A 4 22.35 2.82 13.86
C MET A 4 20.90 3.29 14.01
N PRO A 5 20.44 3.81 15.17
CA PRO A 5 19.09 4.36 15.29
C PRO A 5 18.80 5.49 14.30
N TYR A 6 19.77 6.36 14.02
CA TYR A 6 19.57 7.47 13.06
C TYR A 6 19.39 6.96 11.64
N VAL A 7 20.13 5.91 11.25
CA VAL A 7 19.97 5.27 9.93
C VAL A 7 18.61 4.58 9.83
N SER A 8 18.18 3.88 10.87
CA SER A 8 16.84 3.26 10.92
C SER A 8 15.72 4.30 10.75
N ILE A 9 15.80 5.42 11.47
CA ILE A 9 14.84 6.54 11.32
C ILE A 9 14.83 7.08 9.89
N ALA A 10 16.01 7.31 9.29
CA ALA A 10 16.11 7.77 7.91
C ALA A 10 15.51 6.79 6.91
N CYS A 11 15.70 5.47 7.11
CA CYS A 11 15.11 4.42 6.28
C CYS A 11 13.57 4.40 6.37
N VAL A 12 12.99 4.55 7.56
CA VAL A 12 11.53 4.61 7.70
C VAL A 12 10.96 5.85 7.03
N ILE A 13 11.63 7.01 7.18
CA ILE A 13 11.21 8.26 6.53
C ILE A 13 11.26 8.13 5.00
N SER A 14 12.36 7.62 4.45
CA SER A 14 12.48 7.46 2.99
C SER A 14 11.47 6.46 2.43
N TYR A 15 11.16 5.39 3.16
CA TYR A 15 10.08 4.47 2.83
C TYR A 15 8.72 5.16 2.79
N VAL A 16 8.36 5.93 3.82
CA VAL A 16 7.07 6.65 3.89
C VAL A 16 6.94 7.65 2.75
N ILE A 17 7.99 8.43 2.46
CA ILE A 17 7.99 9.38 1.33
C ILE A 17 7.78 8.65 0.00
N GLY A 18 8.55 7.58 -0.25
CA GLY A 18 8.41 6.79 -1.48
C GLY A 18 7.01 6.21 -1.63
N HIS A 19 6.45 5.67 -0.54
CA HIS A 19 5.10 5.09 -0.53
C HIS A 19 3.99 6.13 -0.78
N ALA A 20 4.15 7.35 -0.24
CA ALA A 20 3.18 8.42 -0.38
C ALA A 20 3.08 8.97 -1.82
N LEU A 21 4.17 8.92 -2.58
CA LEU A 21 4.21 9.47 -3.95
C LEU A 21 3.58 8.56 -5.00
N GLY A 22 3.75 7.25 -4.88
CA GLY A 22 3.34 6.30 -5.93
C GLY A 22 2.48 5.14 -5.43
N PRO A 23 3.03 4.24 -4.62
CA PRO A 23 2.35 3.03 -4.18
C PRO A 23 0.99 3.26 -3.52
N SER A 24 0.83 4.35 -2.74
CA SER A 24 -0.44 4.69 -2.11
C SER A 24 -1.48 5.25 -3.11
N PRO A 25 -1.22 6.36 -3.84
CA PRO A 25 -2.25 7.00 -4.66
C PRO A 25 -2.52 6.30 -6.01
N ILE A 26 -1.50 5.76 -6.67
CA ILE A 26 -1.60 5.33 -8.08
C ILE A 26 -2.55 4.13 -8.28
N PRO A 27 -2.54 3.06 -7.47
CA PRO A 27 -3.34 1.87 -7.76
C PRO A 27 -4.84 2.16 -7.83
N ALA A 28 -5.36 3.01 -6.95
CA ALA A 28 -6.77 3.38 -6.94
C ALA A 28 -7.17 4.14 -8.21
N LEU A 29 -6.31 5.06 -8.67
CA LEU A 29 -6.50 5.80 -9.93
C LEU A 29 -6.50 4.84 -11.13
N LEU A 30 -5.55 3.91 -11.17
CA LEU A 30 -5.45 2.93 -12.26
C LEU A 30 -6.73 2.10 -12.41
N VAL A 31 -7.34 1.62 -11.32
CA VAL A 31 -8.62 0.87 -11.39
C VAL A 31 -9.72 1.71 -12.06
N THR A 32 -9.68 3.03 -11.93
CA THR A 32 -10.66 3.92 -12.55
C THR A 32 -10.43 4.09 -14.05
N GLU A 33 -9.16 4.16 -14.47
CA GLU A 33 -8.73 4.55 -15.81
C GLU A 33 -8.65 3.35 -16.77
N ILE A 34 -8.16 2.20 -16.31
CA ILE A 34 -7.88 1.05 -17.20
C ILE A 34 -9.12 0.20 -17.49
N PHE A 35 -10.15 0.26 -16.63
CA PHE A 35 -11.37 -0.52 -16.79
C PHE A 35 -12.47 0.26 -17.49
N LEU A 36 -13.14 -0.41 -18.41
CA LEU A 36 -14.35 0.10 -19.06
C LEU A 36 -15.46 0.35 -18.02
N GLN A 37 -16.33 1.31 -18.32
CA GLN A 37 -17.43 1.71 -17.44
C GLN A 37 -18.29 0.53 -16.96
N SER A 38 -18.58 -0.44 -17.85
CA SER A 38 -19.37 -1.63 -17.54
C SER A 38 -18.70 -2.55 -16.52
N SER A 39 -17.37 -2.66 -16.56
CA SER A 39 -16.56 -3.50 -15.66
C SER A 39 -16.09 -2.78 -14.39
N ARG A 40 -16.09 -1.44 -14.37
CA ARG A 40 -15.49 -0.65 -13.29
C ARG A 40 -16.06 -0.96 -11.89
N PRO A 41 -17.38 -1.14 -11.69
CA PRO A 41 -17.91 -1.51 -10.38
C PRO A 41 -17.36 -2.86 -9.88
N ALA A 42 -17.24 -3.86 -10.76
CA ALA A 42 -16.68 -5.16 -10.40
C ALA A 42 -15.17 -5.06 -10.13
N ALA A 43 -14.44 -4.25 -10.91
CA ALA A 43 -13.02 -4.01 -10.69
C ALA A 43 -12.74 -3.35 -9.34
N TYR A 44 -13.55 -2.36 -8.93
CA TYR A 44 -13.44 -1.77 -7.59
C TYR A 44 -13.69 -2.78 -6.47
N MET A 45 -14.68 -3.66 -6.63
CA MET A 45 -14.96 -4.70 -5.63
C MET A 45 -13.73 -5.60 -5.46
N VAL A 46 -13.17 -6.13 -6.55
CA VAL A 46 -12.00 -7.02 -6.48
C VAL A 46 -10.79 -6.29 -5.89
N ALA A 47 -10.46 -5.11 -6.40
CA ALA A 47 -9.32 -4.33 -5.91
C ALA A 47 -9.47 -3.97 -4.43
N GLY A 48 -10.66 -3.56 -4.00
CA GLY A 48 -10.98 -3.24 -2.62
C GLY A 48 -10.87 -4.47 -1.70
N THR A 49 -11.43 -5.61 -2.11
CA THR A 49 -11.33 -6.86 -1.34
C THR A 49 -9.87 -7.30 -1.17
N VAL A 50 -9.07 -7.26 -2.23
CA VAL A 50 -7.64 -7.60 -2.16
C VAL A 50 -6.90 -6.63 -1.24
N HIS A 51 -7.18 -5.32 -1.34
CA HIS A 51 -6.57 -4.31 -0.48
C HIS A 51 -6.86 -4.56 1.00
N TRP A 52 -8.14 -4.76 1.35
CA TRP A 52 -8.54 -4.98 2.73
C TRP A 52 -8.04 -6.30 3.31
N LEU A 53 -8.08 -7.39 2.55
CA LEU A 53 -7.56 -8.68 3.00
C LEU A 53 -6.04 -8.64 3.19
N SER A 54 -5.32 -7.94 2.32
CA SER A 54 -3.87 -7.75 2.47
C SER A 54 -3.56 -6.91 3.71
N ASN A 55 -4.28 -5.79 3.91
CA ASN A 55 -4.10 -4.94 5.08
C ASN A 55 -4.40 -5.69 6.39
N PHE A 56 -5.48 -6.47 6.41
CA PHE A 56 -5.82 -7.34 7.54
C PHE A 56 -4.71 -8.36 7.82
N THR A 57 -4.22 -9.03 6.77
CA THR A 57 -3.18 -10.07 6.90
C THR A 57 -1.87 -9.48 7.41
N VAL A 58 -1.41 -8.34 6.85
CA VAL A 58 -0.20 -7.65 7.34
C VAL A 58 -0.39 -7.21 8.78
N GLY A 59 -1.52 -6.60 9.13
CA GLY A 59 -1.81 -6.19 10.50
C GLY A 59 -1.87 -7.35 11.51
N LEU A 60 -2.33 -8.52 11.05
CA LEU A 60 -2.38 -9.74 11.87
C LEU A 60 -0.99 -10.37 12.05
N VAL A 61 -0.18 -10.43 10.99
CA VAL A 61 1.08 -11.18 10.97
C VAL A 61 2.27 -10.37 11.49
N PHE A 62 2.23 -9.03 11.37
CA PHE A 62 3.36 -8.15 11.73
C PHE A 62 3.92 -8.33 13.16
N PRO A 63 3.13 -8.61 14.21
CA PRO A 63 3.69 -8.84 15.55
C PRO A 63 4.46 -10.16 15.70
N PHE A 64 4.32 -11.10 14.76
CA PHE A 64 4.94 -12.42 14.81
C PHE A 64 6.21 -12.53 13.96
N ILE A 65 6.61 -11.43 13.30
CA ILE A 65 7.85 -11.29 12.52
C ILE A 65 8.83 -10.38 13.27
#